data_AF-A0A416ECT8-F1
#
_entry.id   AF-A0A416ECT8-F1
#
_cell.length_a   1.000
_cell.length_b   1.000
_cell.length_c   1.000
_cell.angle_alpha   90.00
_cell.angle_beta   90.00
_cell.angle_gamma   90.00
#
_symmetry.space_group_name_H-M   'P 1'
#
loop_
_entity.id
_entity.type
_entity.pdbx_description
1 polymer ?
#
loop_
_entity_poly.entity_id
_entity_poly.type
_entity_poly.pdbx_seq_one_letter_code
_entity_poly.pdbx_strand_id
1 'polypeptide(L)'
;MEKLKVLMTGSGADGGEDIVLCSVTEDGEIEKLSALRQGDNPTFACRGTDCIYTVAEQEDKACIHSIFTDEQGNLRSGKVMETPGRGLCHLTSSGQAVYGSCYNSGDFFAVSPDLERLLWHWHPDGGDGAHAHWVSLIGGTEGWAFMADLGNDSVYRWKLQEGLPMKQEAPLSFAPGSGPRMIRPLADGRLLVLDELDSFLSLWIKEGDRWECVDKIRSSAGAAENYPSAACIMEDGTVMTANRGPDTVSAFRLEKGFRRVGEWKTGCWPRHLKELAGMPVLLAACQKENEVRGYLWDGRNLKDAGRLDLAGASCILPLYVADSYGF
;
A
#
# COMPACT_ATOMS: atom_id res chain seq x y z
N MET A 1 4.63 -5.85 -27.66
CA MET A 1 3.93 -6.04 -26.39
C MET A 1 4.74 -5.34 -25.34
N GLU A 2 4.19 -4.28 -24.77
CA GLU A 2 4.82 -3.60 -23.64
C GLU A 2 4.88 -4.58 -22.45
N LYS A 3 6.02 -4.60 -21.75
CA LYS A 3 6.24 -5.43 -20.57
C LYS A 3 6.66 -4.51 -19.43
N LEU A 4 5.94 -4.57 -18.31
CA LEU A 4 6.30 -3.85 -17.10
C LEU A 4 6.93 -4.79 -16.09
N LYS A 5 8.01 -4.35 -15.45
CA LYS A 5 8.59 -5.07 -14.32
C LYS A 5 7.76 -4.82 -13.07
N VAL A 6 7.47 -5.87 -12.34
CA VAL A 6 6.67 -5.81 -11.10
C VAL A 6 7.34 -6.68 -10.05
N LEU A 7 7.63 -6.11 -8.88
CA LEU A 7 8.01 -6.88 -7.70
C LEU A 7 6.74 -7.28 -6.95
N MET A 8 6.65 -8.55 -6.56
CA MET A 8 5.55 -9.08 -5.76
C MET A 8 6.14 -9.70 -4.51
N THR A 9 5.51 -9.46 -3.36
CA THR A 9 5.95 -10.05 -2.09
C THR A 9 4.81 -10.80 -1.40
N GLY A 10 5.17 -11.76 -0.57
CA GLY A 10 4.26 -12.56 0.22
C GLY A 10 4.75 -12.75 1.65
N SER A 11 3.87 -13.19 2.55
CA SER A 11 4.30 -13.57 3.91
C SER A 11 5.24 -14.78 3.93
N GLY A 12 5.35 -15.46 2.78
CA GLY A 12 6.21 -16.62 2.60
C GLY A 12 5.57 -17.92 3.07
N ALA A 13 6.22 -19.01 2.70
CA ALA A 13 6.02 -20.34 3.25
C ALA A 13 7.38 -20.92 3.64
N ASP A 14 7.40 -21.90 4.53
CA ASP A 14 8.64 -22.55 4.98
C ASP A 14 9.45 -23.05 3.78
N GLY A 15 10.69 -22.54 3.65
CA GLY A 15 11.63 -22.91 2.58
C GLY A 15 11.33 -22.35 1.18
N GLY A 16 10.21 -21.63 0.97
CA GLY A 16 9.82 -21.06 -0.33
C GLY A 16 10.35 -19.64 -0.58
N GLU A 17 10.27 -19.20 -1.82
CA GLU A 17 10.48 -17.80 -2.21
C GLU A 17 9.31 -16.94 -1.70
N ASP A 18 9.61 -15.72 -1.25
CA ASP A 18 8.63 -14.76 -0.71
C ASP A 18 8.71 -13.39 -1.40
N ILE A 19 9.67 -13.22 -2.32
CA ILE A 19 9.84 -12.03 -3.15
C ILE A 19 10.13 -12.47 -4.59
N VAL A 20 9.30 -12.03 -5.52
CA VAL A 20 9.40 -12.41 -6.93
C VAL A 20 9.39 -11.16 -7.81
N LEU A 21 10.38 -11.05 -8.69
CA LEU A 21 10.41 -10.08 -9.77
C LEU A 21 9.83 -10.72 -11.02
N CYS A 22 8.82 -10.08 -11.59
CA CYS A 22 8.13 -10.54 -12.79
C CYS A 22 8.17 -9.48 -13.90
N SER A 23 7.95 -9.91 -15.13
CA SER A 23 7.40 -9.05 -16.18
C SER A 23 5.93 -9.35 -16.37
N VAL A 24 5.12 -8.31 -16.57
CA VAL A 24 3.70 -8.41 -16.86
C VAL A 24 3.40 -7.77 -18.21
N THR A 25 2.63 -8.45 -19.06
CA THR A 25 2.22 -7.95 -20.38
C THR A 25 0.89 -7.19 -20.30
N GLU A 26 0.57 -6.41 -21.34
CA GLU A 26 -0.74 -5.72 -21.49
C GLU A 26 -1.94 -6.68 -21.44
N ASP A 27 -1.76 -7.92 -21.89
CA ASP A 27 -2.78 -8.98 -21.85
C ASP A 27 -2.89 -9.66 -20.47
N GLY A 28 -2.06 -9.23 -19.50
CA GLY A 28 -2.08 -9.70 -18.12
C GLY A 28 -1.29 -10.97 -17.86
N GLU A 29 -0.49 -11.45 -18.81
CA GLU A 29 0.39 -12.60 -18.59
C GLU A 29 1.53 -12.22 -17.63
N ILE A 30 1.82 -13.11 -16.67
CA ILE A 30 2.84 -12.89 -15.64
C ILE A 30 3.98 -13.88 -15.86
N GLU A 31 5.17 -13.37 -16.15
CA GLU A 31 6.38 -14.17 -16.34
C GLU A 31 7.38 -13.87 -15.21
N LYS A 32 7.71 -14.89 -14.42
CA LYS A 32 8.73 -14.79 -13.37
C LYS A 32 10.12 -14.62 -13.98
N LEU A 33 10.85 -13.60 -13.52
CA LEU A 33 12.21 -13.27 -13.99
C LEU A 33 13.27 -13.65 -12.96
N SER A 34 13.02 -13.35 -11.69
CA SER A 34 13.92 -13.63 -10.58
C SER A 34 13.12 -13.80 -9.30
N ALA A 35 13.68 -14.49 -8.31
CA ALA A 35 13.11 -14.54 -6.98
C ALA A 35 14.20 -14.54 -5.91
N LEU A 36 13.78 -14.21 -4.70
CA LEU A 36 14.59 -14.17 -3.49
C LEU A 36 13.75 -14.72 -2.35
N ARG A 37 14.44 -15.27 -1.35
CA ARG A 37 13.86 -15.58 -0.05
C ARG A 37 14.43 -14.62 0.99
N GLN A 38 13.58 -13.79 1.58
CA GLN A 38 13.91 -12.98 2.76
C GLN A 38 13.77 -13.83 4.04
N GLY A 39 12.65 -14.55 4.15
CA GLY A 39 12.41 -15.58 5.17
C GLY A 39 11.80 -15.11 6.48
N ASP A 40 11.40 -13.84 6.58
CA ASP A 40 10.92 -13.18 7.80
C ASP A 40 9.72 -12.25 7.53
N ASN A 41 8.80 -12.73 6.67
CA ASN A 41 7.48 -12.15 6.43
C ASN A 41 7.51 -10.78 5.71
N PRO A 42 8.00 -10.69 4.44
CA PRO A 42 8.06 -9.45 3.68
C PRO A 42 6.70 -9.03 3.11
N THR A 43 5.78 -8.59 3.95
CA THR A 43 4.38 -8.35 3.54
C THR A 43 4.11 -7.04 2.81
N PHE A 44 5.10 -6.15 2.73
CA PHE A 44 5.01 -4.89 2.02
C PHE A 44 6.37 -4.47 1.47
N ALA A 45 6.34 -3.82 0.30
CA ALA A 45 7.52 -3.28 -0.35
C ALA A 45 7.26 -1.85 -0.82
N CYS A 46 8.27 -1.00 -0.73
CA CYS A 46 8.25 0.32 -1.35
C CYS A 46 9.55 0.56 -2.12
N ARG A 47 9.48 1.42 -3.12
CA ARG A 47 10.63 1.77 -3.94
C ARG A 47 11.44 2.89 -3.28
N GLY A 48 12.76 2.71 -3.17
CA GLY A 48 13.73 3.77 -2.93
C GLY A 48 14.33 4.31 -4.23
N THR A 49 15.37 5.14 -4.12
CA THR A 49 16.08 5.71 -5.27
C THR A 49 16.83 4.62 -6.05
N ASP A 50 17.67 3.85 -5.36
CA ASP A 50 18.58 2.87 -5.97
C ASP A 50 18.28 1.42 -5.57
N CYS A 51 17.30 1.22 -4.69
CA CYS A 51 16.92 -0.08 -4.17
C CYS A 51 15.42 -0.16 -3.90
N ILE A 52 14.97 -1.35 -3.51
CA ILE A 52 13.63 -1.61 -3.00
C ILE A 52 13.76 -1.89 -1.51
N TYR A 53 12.88 -1.31 -0.72
CA TYR A 53 12.77 -1.63 0.71
C TYR A 53 11.61 -2.58 0.92
N THR A 54 11.83 -3.57 1.77
CA THR A 54 10.82 -4.52 2.22
C THR A 54 10.74 -4.52 3.73
N VAL A 55 9.53 -4.73 4.24
CA VAL A 55 9.33 -4.96 5.68
C VAL A 55 9.80 -6.35 6.06
N ALA A 56 10.04 -6.55 7.35
CA ALA A 56 9.91 -7.85 8.00
C ALA A 56 8.82 -7.70 9.06
N GLU A 57 7.59 -8.14 8.75
CA GLU A 57 6.42 -7.97 9.62
C GLU A 57 6.46 -9.02 10.75
N GLN A 58 7.19 -8.71 11.82
CA GLN A 58 7.42 -9.62 12.96
C GLN A 58 6.66 -9.15 14.21
N GLU A 59 6.21 -10.09 15.03
CA GLU A 59 5.36 -9.77 16.19
C GLU A 59 6.10 -8.97 17.28
N ASP A 60 7.39 -9.25 17.45
CA ASP A 60 8.23 -8.78 18.54
C ASP A 60 9.20 -7.65 18.15
N LYS A 61 9.36 -7.36 16.86
CA LYS A 61 10.28 -6.33 16.34
C LYS A 61 9.85 -5.77 14.98
N ALA A 62 10.56 -4.74 14.52
CA ALA A 62 10.38 -4.13 13.21
C ALA A 62 11.73 -4.04 12.48
N CYS A 63 11.82 -4.63 11.29
CA CYS A 63 13.06 -4.57 10.48
C CYS A 63 12.77 -4.16 9.04
N ILE A 64 13.67 -3.39 8.45
CA ILE A 64 13.67 -3.04 7.03
C ILE A 64 14.82 -3.76 6.34
N HIS A 65 14.51 -4.39 5.21
CA HIS A 65 15.49 -4.97 4.32
C HIS A 65 15.60 -4.10 3.07
N SER A 66 16.81 -3.95 2.54
CA SER A 66 17.02 -3.41 1.20
C SER A 66 17.29 -4.55 0.21
N ILE A 67 16.80 -4.39 -1.01
CA ILE A 67 16.92 -5.35 -2.09
C ILE A 67 17.30 -4.60 -3.36
N PHE A 68 18.19 -5.16 -4.16
CA PHE A 68 18.61 -4.61 -5.44
C PHE A 68 18.63 -5.69 -6.52
N THR A 69 18.74 -5.28 -7.78
CA THR A 69 19.01 -6.19 -8.89
C THR A 69 20.49 -6.13 -9.27
N ASP A 70 21.13 -7.29 -9.43
CA ASP A 70 22.49 -7.35 -9.98
C ASP A 70 22.51 -7.04 -11.49
N GLU A 71 23.71 -7.00 -12.08
CA GLU A 71 23.90 -6.71 -13.52
C GLU A 71 23.20 -7.73 -14.43
N GLN A 72 22.93 -8.94 -13.94
CA GLN A 72 22.20 -9.98 -14.65
C GLN A 72 20.68 -9.89 -14.43
N GLY A 73 20.22 -8.92 -13.63
CA GLY A 73 18.82 -8.69 -13.33
C GLY A 73 18.25 -9.56 -12.21
N ASN A 74 19.09 -10.28 -11.45
CA ASN A 74 18.64 -11.11 -10.34
C ASN A 74 18.52 -10.29 -9.05
N LEU A 75 17.52 -10.62 -8.25
CA LEU A 75 17.32 -10.03 -6.93
C LEU A 75 18.43 -10.43 -5.96
N ARG A 76 18.92 -9.47 -5.19
CA ARG A 76 19.95 -9.63 -4.16
C ARG A 76 19.55 -8.89 -2.89
N SER A 77 19.79 -9.54 -1.75
CA SER A 77 19.64 -8.91 -0.44
C SER A 77 20.75 -7.89 -0.21
N GLY A 78 20.39 -6.75 0.39
CA GLY A 78 21.28 -5.70 0.83
C GLY A 78 21.36 -5.60 2.35
N LYS A 79 21.42 -4.37 2.85
CA LYS A 79 21.43 -4.05 4.28
C LYS A 79 20.10 -4.38 4.94
N VAL A 80 20.18 -4.64 6.24
CA VAL A 80 19.04 -4.80 7.14
C VAL A 80 19.22 -3.82 8.29
N MET A 81 18.13 -3.16 8.69
CA MET A 81 18.12 -2.27 9.85
C MET A 81 16.92 -2.61 10.74
N GLU A 82 17.19 -2.83 12.02
CA GLU A 82 16.14 -2.86 13.04
C GLU A 82 15.69 -1.44 13.35
N THR A 83 14.37 -1.28 13.54
CA THR A 83 13.70 0.01 13.73
C THR A 83 12.86 -0.03 15.01
N PRO A 84 12.50 1.13 15.57
CA PRO A 84 11.56 1.16 16.69
C PRO A 84 10.21 0.51 16.34
N GLY A 85 9.60 -0.11 17.35
CA GLY A 85 8.27 -0.69 17.24
C GLY A 85 8.24 -2.16 16.81
N ARG A 86 7.04 -2.65 16.52
CA ARG A 86 6.75 -4.07 16.21
C ARG A 86 5.67 -4.19 15.15
N GLY A 87 5.71 -5.26 14.36
CA GLY A 87 4.72 -5.52 13.31
C GLY A 87 4.78 -4.48 12.19
N LEU A 88 5.98 -4.19 11.69
CA LEU A 88 6.17 -3.26 10.58
C LEU A 88 5.39 -3.75 9.35
N CYS A 89 4.33 -3.02 9.00
CA CYS A 89 3.34 -3.47 8.01
C CYS A 89 3.32 -2.63 6.73
N HIS A 90 3.96 -1.45 6.75
CA HIS A 90 3.97 -0.53 5.63
C HIS A 90 5.26 0.30 5.58
N LEU A 91 5.73 0.58 4.37
CA LEU A 91 6.84 1.48 4.07
C LEU A 91 6.48 2.45 2.95
N THR A 92 7.05 3.65 2.99
CA THR A 92 7.08 4.57 1.84
C THR A 92 8.38 5.37 1.86
N SER A 93 8.80 5.92 0.73
CA SER A 93 10.04 6.71 0.64
C SER A 93 9.80 8.07 -0.01
N SER A 94 10.49 9.09 0.50
CA SER A 94 10.62 10.41 -0.12
C SER A 94 11.89 10.55 -0.96
N GLY A 95 12.73 9.50 -1.04
CA GLY A 95 14.10 9.56 -1.56
C GLY A 95 15.11 10.13 -0.55
N GLN A 96 14.69 11.00 0.37
CA GLN A 96 15.52 11.53 1.47
C GLN A 96 15.36 10.75 2.77
N ALA A 97 14.21 10.09 2.96
CA ALA A 97 13.91 9.25 4.11
C ALA A 97 13.02 8.06 3.70
N VAL A 98 13.05 7.00 4.51
CA VAL A 98 12.14 5.86 4.44
C VAL A 98 11.27 5.86 5.68
N TYR A 99 9.96 5.97 5.49
CA TYR A 99 8.97 6.01 6.56
C TYR A 99 8.38 4.63 6.78
N GLY A 100 8.11 4.28 8.04
CA GLY A 100 7.47 3.03 8.41
C GLY A 100 6.27 3.19 9.36
N SER A 101 5.40 2.19 9.34
CA SER A 101 4.25 2.05 10.24
C SER A 101 4.24 0.68 10.90
N CYS A 102 4.27 0.67 12.23
CA CYS A 102 4.34 -0.53 13.06
C CYS A 102 2.95 -0.84 13.65
N TYR A 103 2.26 -1.83 13.08
CA TYR A 103 0.87 -2.15 13.42
C TYR A 103 0.70 -2.62 14.87
N ASN A 104 1.60 -3.47 15.35
CA ASN A 104 1.48 -4.08 16.69
C ASN A 104 1.86 -3.14 17.83
N SER A 105 2.52 -2.03 17.53
CA SER A 105 3.00 -1.10 18.54
C SER A 105 2.54 0.33 18.34
N GLY A 106 1.88 0.67 17.22
CA GLY A 106 1.40 2.04 16.97
C GLY A 106 2.47 3.04 16.52
N ASP A 107 3.72 2.59 16.38
CA ASP A 107 4.84 3.50 16.06
C ASP A 107 4.86 3.92 14.59
N PHE A 108 5.19 5.19 14.37
CA PHE A 108 5.65 5.70 13.09
C PHE A 108 7.12 6.12 13.20
N PHE A 109 7.91 5.89 12.16
CA PHE A 109 9.30 6.33 12.13
C PHE A 109 9.72 6.79 10.74
N ALA A 110 10.88 7.44 10.67
CA ALA A 110 11.62 7.67 9.44
C ALA A 110 13.11 7.33 9.65
N VAL A 111 13.71 6.61 8.70
CA VAL A 111 15.14 6.26 8.69
C VAL A 111 15.84 6.82 7.45
N SER A 112 17.17 6.89 7.49
CA SER A 112 17.96 7.30 6.33
C SER A 112 17.92 6.25 5.21
N PRO A 113 17.99 6.65 3.92
CA PRO A 113 17.91 5.72 2.79
C PRO A 113 19.03 4.66 2.76
N ASP A 114 20.19 4.98 3.34
CA ASP A 114 21.32 4.05 3.51
C ASP A 114 21.08 2.99 4.61
N LEU A 115 19.94 3.06 5.32
CA LEU A 115 19.56 2.22 6.45
C LEU A 115 20.58 2.23 7.60
N GLU A 116 21.17 3.39 7.91
CA GLU A 116 22.16 3.52 8.99
C GLU A 116 21.68 4.33 10.19
N ARG A 117 20.68 5.20 10.01
CA ARG A 117 20.26 6.16 11.04
C ARG A 117 18.74 6.23 11.16
N LEU A 118 18.27 6.22 12.41
CA LEU A 118 16.93 6.68 12.74
C LEU A 118 16.91 8.20 12.68
N LEU A 119 16.05 8.76 11.85
CA LEU A 119 15.92 10.20 11.64
C LEU A 119 14.78 10.80 12.47
N TRP A 120 13.70 10.03 12.63
CA TRP A 120 12.51 10.45 13.35
C TRP A 120 11.75 9.24 13.88
N HIS A 121 11.10 9.38 15.03
CA HIS A 121 10.24 8.37 15.64
C HIS A 121 9.16 9.05 16.46
N TRP A 122 7.95 8.53 16.38
CA TRP A 122 6.80 9.05 17.11
C TRP A 122 5.77 7.93 17.35
N HIS A 123 5.11 8.04 18.50
CA HIS A 123 3.99 7.21 18.88
C HIS A 123 2.84 8.15 19.31
N PRO A 124 1.60 7.92 18.84
CA PRO A 124 0.46 8.74 19.24
C PRO A 124 0.12 8.60 20.73
N ASP A 125 -0.40 9.66 21.33
CA ASP A 125 -1.00 9.57 22.66
C ASP A 125 -2.27 8.72 22.60
N GLY A 126 -2.40 7.69 23.46
CA GLY A 126 -3.52 6.73 23.39
C GLY A 126 -3.24 5.36 24.04
N GLY A 127 -1.99 5.08 24.41
CA GLY A 127 -1.59 3.81 25.01
C GLY A 127 -1.57 2.67 23.98
N ASP A 128 -1.80 1.44 24.43
CA ASP A 128 -1.69 0.21 23.63
C ASP A 128 -2.79 0.04 22.56
N GLY A 129 -3.67 1.03 22.37
CA GLY A 129 -4.76 1.00 21.39
C GLY A 129 -4.35 1.46 19.98
N ALA A 130 -3.15 2.00 19.80
CA ALA A 130 -2.68 2.51 18.52
C ALA A 130 -2.27 1.40 17.54
N HIS A 131 -2.69 1.51 16.28
CA HIS A 131 -2.35 0.58 15.20
C HIS A 131 -1.95 1.35 13.93
N ALA A 132 -0.69 1.78 13.86
CA ALA A 132 -0.14 2.47 12.71
C ALA A 132 -0.13 1.57 11.47
N HIS A 133 -0.78 1.99 10.38
CA HIS A 133 -0.96 1.14 9.21
C HIS A 133 -0.46 1.75 7.89
N TRP A 134 -0.41 3.08 7.75
CA TRP A 134 -0.09 3.69 6.46
C TRP A 134 0.54 5.07 6.57
N VAL A 135 1.44 5.38 5.64
CA VAL A 135 1.96 6.74 5.44
C VAL A 135 1.81 7.12 3.97
N SER A 136 1.16 8.24 3.71
CA SER A 136 1.07 8.84 2.39
C SER A 136 1.79 10.19 2.37
N LEU A 137 2.69 10.38 1.40
CA LEU A 137 3.44 11.61 1.20
C LEU A 137 2.81 12.43 0.07
N ILE A 138 2.57 13.72 0.30
CA ILE A 138 1.94 14.62 -0.67
C ILE A 138 2.75 15.90 -0.76
N GLY A 139 3.18 16.30 -1.96
CA GLY A 139 3.91 17.55 -2.17
C GLY A 139 5.41 17.46 -1.91
N GLY A 140 6.01 16.26 -1.98
CA GLY A 140 7.45 16.07 -1.86
C GLY A 140 8.00 16.30 -0.45
N THR A 141 9.28 16.69 -0.37
CA THR A 141 10.05 16.80 0.88
C THR A 141 9.66 17.99 1.76
N GLU A 142 9.00 19.00 1.19
CA GLU A 142 8.43 20.17 1.89
C GLU A 142 6.91 20.08 2.01
N GLY A 143 6.36 18.91 1.68
CA GLY A 143 4.94 18.67 1.62
C GLY A 143 4.36 18.21 2.96
N TRP A 144 3.62 17.11 2.90
CA TRP A 144 2.88 16.56 4.01
C TRP A 144 3.02 15.05 4.10
N ALA A 145 3.10 14.54 5.32
CA ALA A 145 2.85 13.14 5.63
C ALA A 145 1.47 13.00 6.28
N PHE A 146 0.64 12.13 5.70
CA PHE A 146 -0.62 11.69 6.26
C PHE A 146 -0.44 10.26 6.76
N MET A 147 -0.64 10.07 8.06
CA MET A 147 -0.32 8.84 8.77
C MET A 147 -1.59 8.21 9.33
N ALA A 148 -2.00 7.07 8.80
CA ALA A 148 -3.22 6.37 9.21
C ALA A 148 -2.96 5.49 10.43
N ASP A 149 -3.70 5.73 11.49
CA ASP A 149 -3.76 4.89 12.69
C ASP A 149 -5.15 4.26 12.76
N LEU A 150 -5.17 2.96 12.49
CA LEU A 150 -6.37 2.14 12.45
C LEU A 150 -6.99 2.02 13.85
N GLY A 151 -6.17 2.00 14.90
CA GLY A 151 -6.64 1.77 16.27
C GLY A 151 -7.25 3.01 16.91
N ASN A 152 -6.72 4.19 16.57
CA ASN A 152 -7.17 5.48 17.10
C ASN A 152 -8.20 6.20 16.21
N ASP A 153 -8.74 5.53 15.18
CA ASP A 153 -9.71 6.13 14.25
C ASP A 153 -9.25 7.50 13.69
N SER A 154 -7.95 7.60 13.37
CA SER A 154 -7.32 8.89 13.10
C SER A 154 -6.36 8.85 11.93
N VAL A 155 -6.30 9.95 11.18
CA VAL A 155 -5.22 10.23 10.25
C VAL A 155 -4.46 11.46 10.73
N TYR A 156 -3.24 11.25 11.22
CA TYR A 156 -2.35 12.32 11.66
C TYR A 156 -1.73 13.04 10.47
N ARG A 157 -1.57 14.36 10.59
CA ARG A 157 -1.06 15.21 9.52
C ARG A 157 0.18 15.95 9.97
N TRP A 158 1.27 15.74 9.26
CA TRP A 158 2.56 16.36 9.55
C TRP A 158 3.03 17.17 8.36
N LYS A 159 3.40 18.44 8.60
CA LYS A 159 4.20 19.20 7.65
C LYS A 159 5.60 18.63 7.62
N LEU A 160 6.13 18.48 6.41
CA LEU A 160 7.48 18.03 6.18
C LEU A 160 8.41 19.24 5.99
N GLN A 161 9.65 19.08 6.43
CA GLN A 161 10.78 19.95 6.10
C GLN A 161 11.97 19.04 5.84
N GLU A 162 12.65 19.21 4.71
CA GLU A 162 13.76 18.34 4.30
C GLU A 162 13.40 16.84 4.38
N GLY A 163 12.15 16.53 4.03
CA GLY A 163 11.65 15.16 4.01
C GLY A 163 11.47 14.52 5.38
N LEU A 164 11.35 15.30 6.45
CA LEU A 164 11.09 14.81 7.82
C LEU A 164 9.88 15.50 8.46
N PRO A 165 9.09 14.78 9.28
CA PRO A 165 7.98 15.39 10.02
C PRO A 165 8.47 16.45 11.00
N MET A 166 7.98 17.69 10.87
CA MET A 166 8.39 18.82 11.71
C MET A 166 7.26 19.39 12.57
N LYS A 167 6.08 19.58 11.98
CA LYS A 167 4.94 20.17 12.69
C LYS A 167 3.68 19.36 12.44
N GLN A 168 3.13 18.81 13.51
CA GLN A 168 1.81 18.19 13.48
C GLN A 168 0.72 19.26 13.43
N GLU A 169 -0.28 19.05 12.57
CA GLU A 169 -1.52 19.82 12.55
C GLU A 169 -2.68 18.91 13.04
N ALA A 170 -3.86 19.50 13.27
CA ALA A 170 -5.02 18.75 13.76
C ALA A 170 -5.30 17.49 12.89
N PRO A 171 -5.48 16.29 13.47
CA PRO A 171 -5.74 15.08 12.70
C PRO A 171 -7.07 15.16 11.94
N LEU A 172 -7.25 14.30 10.93
CA LEU A 172 -8.59 13.93 10.49
C LEU A 172 -9.12 12.87 11.45
N SER A 173 -10.22 13.16 12.13
CA SER A 173 -10.86 12.23 13.07
C SER A 173 -12.02 11.52 12.43
N PHE A 174 -12.08 10.20 12.60
CA PHE A 174 -13.12 9.34 12.09
C PHE A 174 -14.09 8.97 13.21
N ALA A 175 -15.22 8.38 12.86
CA ALA A 175 -16.15 7.86 13.86
C ALA A 175 -15.48 6.69 14.62
N PRO A 176 -15.75 6.51 15.92
CA PRO A 176 -15.21 5.37 16.66
C PRO A 176 -15.51 4.02 15.97
N GLY A 177 -14.48 3.21 15.77
CA GLY A 177 -14.55 1.92 15.08
C GLY A 177 -14.52 1.99 13.55
N SER A 178 -14.09 3.11 12.95
CA SER A 178 -13.90 3.21 11.49
C SER A 178 -12.63 2.47 11.04
N GLY A 179 -11.52 2.71 11.75
CA GLY A 179 -10.22 2.13 11.48
C GLY A 179 -9.62 2.51 10.12
N PRO A 180 -9.17 3.76 9.91
CA PRO A 180 -8.55 4.17 8.66
C PRO A 180 -7.26 3.37 8.43
N ARG A 181 -7.24 2.60 7.34
CA ARG A 181 -6.16 1.65 7.01
C ARG A 181 -5.22 2.16 5.93
N MET A 182 -5.76 2.80 4.90
CA MET A 182 -5.00 3.24 3.72
C MET A 182 -5.48 4.62 3.27
N ILE A 183 -4.54 5.45 2.84
CA ILE A 183 -4.80 6.79 2.31
C ILE A 183 -4.27 6.86 0.88
N ARG A 184 -5.16 7.23 -0.05
CA ARG A 184 -4.83 7.45 -1.46
C ARG A 184 -5.10 8.90 -1.85
N PRO A 185 -4.05 9.73 -2.02
CA PRO A 185 -4.19 11.05 -2.60
C PRO A 185 -4.72 10.96 -4.03
N LEU A 186 -5.64 11.85 -4.38
CA LEU A 186 -6.19 12.00 -5.72
C LEU A 186 -5.52 13.17 -6.42
N ALA A 187 -5.47 13.13 -7.76
CA ALA A 187 -4.81 14.17 -8.56
C ALA A 187 -5.44 15.57 -8.41
N ASP A 188 -6.71 15.63 -8.01
CA ASP A 188 -7.45 16.88 -7.75
C ASP A 188 -7.30 17.40 -6.31
N GLY A 189 -6.39 16.81 -5.52
CA GLY A 189 -6.08 17.24 -4.15
C GLY A 189 -6.99 16.67 -3.07
N ARG A 190 -7.99 15.87 -3.45
CA ARG A 190 -8.81 15.11 -2.48
C ARG A 190 -8.03 13.93 -1.90
N LEU A 191 -8.48 13.41 -0.77
CA LEU A 191 -8.00 12.16 -0.19
C LEU A 191 -9.11 11.11 -0.23
N LEU A 192 -8.80 9.94 -0.78
CA LEU A 192 -9.57 8.74 -0.59
C LEU A 192 -9.00 7.99 0.62
N VAL A 193 -9.83 7.72 1.62
CA VAL A 193 -9.43 6.93 2.80
C VAL A 193 -10.26 5.65 2.85
N LEU A 194 -9.57 4.55 3.14
CA LEU A 194 -10.17 3.23 3.27
C LEU A 194 -10.26 2.88 4.76
N ASP A 195 -11.48 2.70 5.24
CA ASP A 195 -11.80 2.41 6.63
C ASP A 195 -12.04 0.89 6.77
N GLU A 196 -11.11 0.18 7.42
CA GLU A 196 -11.09 -1.29 7.47
C GLU A 196 -12.19 -1.86 8.37
N LEU A 197 -12.42 -1.25 9.53
CA LEU A 197 -13.25 -1.86 10.57
C LEU A 197 -14.74 -1.64 10.32
N ASP A 198 -15.14 -0.51 9.76
CA ASP A 198 -16.54 -0.20 9.44
C ASP A 198 -16.93 -0.48 7.98
N SER A 199 -15.98 -0.91 7.14
CA SER A 199 -16.17 -1.28 5.73
C SER A 199 -16.51 -0.13 4.78
N PHE A 200 -15.88 1.04 4.91
CA PHE A 200 -16.17 2.18 4.05
C PHE A 200 -14.97 2.72 3.27
N LEU A 201 -15.28 3.41 2.17
CA LEU A 201 -14.41 4.40 1.57
C LEU A 201 -14.97 5.78 1.89
N SER A 202 -14.10 6.72 2.26
CA SER A 202 -14.46 8.11 2.48
C SER A 202 -13.64 9.05 1.58
N LEU A 203 -14.28 10.11 1.10
CA LEU A 203 -13.65 11.18 0.33
C LEU A 203 -13.53 12.43 1.18
N TRP A 204 -12.31 12.92 1.31
CA TRP A 204 -12.00 14.11 2.08
C TRP A 204 -11.48 15.21 1.18
N ILE A 205 -11.95 16.43 1.41
CA ILE A 205 -11.45 17.64 0.74
C ILE A 205 -10.91 18.61 1.77
N LYS A 206 -10.04 19.51 1.31
CA LYS A 206 -9.54 20.61 2.12
C LYS A 206 -10.34 21.87 1.80
N GLU A 207 -11.06 22.41 2.78
CA GLU A 207 -11.75 23.70 2.71
C GLU A 207 -11.05 24.71 3.64
N GLY A 208 -10.33 25.66 3.04
CA GLY A 208 -9.46 26.57 3.80
C GLY A 208 -8.41 25.79 4.58
N ASP A 209 -8.45 25.86 5.92
CA ASP A 209 -7.53 25.13 6.81
C ASP A 209 -8.12 23.83 7.37
N ARG A 210 -9.37 23.50 7.03
CA ARG A 210 -10.09 22.33 7.55
C ARG A 210 -10.17 21.23 6.50
N TRP A 211 -10.25 20.00 6.98
CA TRP A 211 -10.55 18.83 6.16
C TRP A 211 -11.96 18.36 6.48
N GLU A 212 -12.74 18.07 5.44
CA GLU A 212 -14.11 17.62 5.57
C GLU A 212 -14.35 16.36 4.75
N CYS A 213 -15.07 15.40 5.33
CA CYS A 213 -15.54 14.22 4.63
C CYS A 213 -16.80 14.60 3.85
N VAL A 214 -16.70 14.62 2.52
CA VAL A 214 -17.80 15.08 1.64
C VAL A 214 -18.63 13.95 1.09
N ASP A 215 -18.11 12.72 1.14
CA ASP A 215 -18.85 11.53 0.73
C ASP A 215 -18.27 10.27 1.36
N LYS A 216 -19.12 9.26 1.59
CA LYS A 216 -18.75 7.99 2.20
C LYS A 216 -19.64 6.87 1.66
N ILE A 217 -19.05 5.76 1.23
CA ILE A 217 -19.77 4.61 0.66
C ILE A 217 -19.22 3.29 1.22
N ARG A 218 -20.07 2.28 1.42
CA ARG A 218 -19.60 0.94 1.79
C ARG A 218 -18.68 0.39 0.70
N SER A 219 -17.61 -0.31 1.06
CA SER A 219 -16.69 -0.88 0.06
C SER A 219 -17.26 -2.12 -0.65
N SER A 220 -18.12 -2.88 0.04
CA SER A 220 -18.90 -3.99 -0.54
C SER A 220 -20.40 -3.66 -0.57
N ALA A 221 -21.12 -4.22 -1.55
CA ALA A 221 -22.55 -4.00 -1.77
C ALA A 221 -23.47 -4.79 -0.82
N GLY A 222 -22.97 -5.84 -0.16
CA GLY A 222 -23.85 -6.71 0.63
C GLY A 222 -23.17 -7.63 1.65
N ALA A 223 -21.87 -7.50 1.88
CA ALA A 223 -21.18 -8.29 2.89
C ALA A 223 -21.48 -7.78 4.30
N ALA A 224 -21.87 -8.69 5.20
CA ALA A 224 -22.06 -8.38 6.61
C ALA A 224 -20.73 -8.20 7.35
N GLU A 225 -19.76 -9.07 7.06
CA GLU A 225 -18.36 -8.94 7.51
C GLU A 225 -17.48 -8.66 6.30
N ASN A 226 -16.70 -7.59 6.38
CA ASN A 226 -15.82 -7.16 5.32
C ASN A 226 -14.71 -6.27 5.90
N TYR A 227 -13.51 -6.42 5.35
CA TYR A 227 -12.33 -5.69 5.79
C TYR A 227 -11.61 -5.20 4.52
N PRO A 228 -11.98 -4.04 3.98
CA PRO A 228 -11.33 -3.52 2.78
C PRO A 228 -9.83 -3.36 3.04
N SER A 229 -9.02 -3.68 2.04
CA SER A 229 -7.56 -3.80 2.20
C SER A 229 -6.80 -2.75 1.42
N ALA A 230 -7.07 -2.61 0.12
CA ALA A 230 -6.35 -1.67 -0.73
C ALA A 230 -7.30 -0.93 -1.66
N ALA A 231 -6.87 0.25 -2.09
CA ALA A 231 -7.50 1.02 -3.14
C ALA A 231 -6.48 1.50 -4.16
N CYS A 232 -6.76 1.30 -5.45
CA CYS A 232 -5.97 1.85 -6.55
C CYS A 232 -6.88 2.55 -7.56
N ILE A 233 -6.29 3.26 -8.52
CA ILE A 233 -7.04 4.07 -9.50
C ILE A 233 -6.59 3.63 -10.88
N MET A 234 -7.52 3.09 -11.68
CA MET A 234 -7.27 2.76 -13.07
C MET A 234 -7.08 4.03 -13.90
N GLU A 235 -6.51 3.91 -15.10
CA GLU A 235 -6.23 5.05 -15.99
C GLU A 235 -7.48 5.88 -16.34
N ASP A 236 -8.65 5.24 -16.42
CA ASP A 236 -9.93 5.90 -16.65
C ASP A 236 -10.53 6.59 -15.41
N GLY A 237 -9.75 6.69 -14.32
CA GLY A 237 -10.14 7.29 -13.05
C GLY A 237 -11.02 6.40 -12.16
N THR A 238 -11.25 5.14 -12.53
CA THR A 238 -12.03 4.21 -11.70
C THR A 238 -11.24 3.81 -10.45
N VAL A 239 -11.85 4.00 -9.28
CA VAL A 239 -11.31 3.48 -8.02
C VAL A 239 -11.64 2.00 -7.90
N MET A 240 -10.62 1.17 -7.76
CA MET A 240 -10.73 -0.26 -7.48
C MET A 240 -10.37 -0.52 -6.03
N THR A 241 -11.18 -1.29 -5.29
CA THR A 241 -10.88 -1.68 -3.91
C THR A 241 -11.08 -3.17 -3.66
N ALA A 242 -10.18 -3.75 -2.88
CA ALA A 242 -10.26 -5.16 -2.48
C ALA A 242 -10.94 -5.30 -1.12
N ASN A 243 -11.77 -6.33 -1.01
CA ASN A 243 -12.63 -6.63 0.13
C ASN A 243 -12.29 -8.03 0.65
N ARG A 244 -11.67 -8.11 1.85
CA ARG A 244 -11.41 -9.39 2.54
C ARG A 244 -12.65 -9.81 3.32
N GLY A 245 -12.99 -11.09 3.25
CA GLY A 245 -14.25 -11.62 3.79
C GLY A 245 -15.16 -12.08 2.65
N PRO A 246 -15.74 -11.18 1.85
CA PRO A 246 -16.48 -11.58 0.65
C PRO A 246 -15.56 -11.98 -0.52
N ASP A 247 -14.26 -11.71 -0.43
CA ASP A 247 -13.24 -12.00 -1.46
C ASP A 247 -13.62 -11.40 -2.82
N THR A 248 -13.80 -10.08 -2.83
CA THR A 248 -14.23 -9.32 -4.00
C THR A 248 -13.32 -8.13 -4.30
N VAL A 249 -13.41 -7.67 -5.55
CA VAL A 249 -12.95 -6.34 -5.99
C VAL A 249 -14.17 -5.51 -6.37
N SER A 250 -14.31 -4.32 -5.78
CA SER A 250 -15.36 -3.35 -6.10
C SER A 250 -14.78 -2.19 -6.92
N ALA A 251 -15.55 -1.70 -7.89
CA ALA A 251 -15.19 -0.54 -8.71
C ALA A 251 -16.13 0.65 -8.45
N PHE A 252 -15.59 1.86 -8.40
CA PHE A 252 -16.33 3.10 -8.19
C PHE A 252 -15.86 4.20 -9.13
N ARG A 253 -16.81 4.98 -9.66
CA ARG A 253 -16.53 6.28 -10.32
C ARG A 253 -16.67 7.40 -9.28
N LEU A 254 -15.80 8.40 -9.39
CA LEU A 254 -15.81 9.60 -8.56
C LEU A 254 -16.34 10.78 -9.38
N GLU A 255 -17.66 10.86 -9.55
CA GLU A 255 -18.32 11.96 -10.30
C GLU A 255 -18.72 13.07 -9.32
N LYS A 256 -20.00 13.15 -8.93
CA LYS A 256 -20.48 14.04 -7.85
C LYS A 256 -20.33 13.43 -6.45
N GLY A 257 -19.57 12.35 -6.35
CA GLY A 257 -19.52 11.41 -5.24
C GLY A 257 -19.22 10.00 -5.75
N PHE A 258 -19.23 9.02 -4.86
CA PHE A 258 -19.05 7.62 -5.20
C PHE A 258 -20.26 7.08 -5.94
N ARG A 259 -20.00 6.45 -7.08
CA ARG A 259 -20.96 5.60 -7.79
C ARG A 259 -20.36 4.23 -8.03
N ARG A 260 -20.92 3.19 -7.40
CA ARG A 260 -20.50 1.81 -7.63
C ARG A 260 -20.77 1.42 -9.09
N VAL A 261 -19.75 0.87 -9.75
CA VAL A 261 -19.82 0.31 -11.10
C VAL A 261 -20.15 -1.17 -11.05
N GLY A 262 -19.48 -1.91 -10.16
CA GLY A 262 -19.65 -3.34 -10.00
C GLY A 262 -18.82 -3.88 -8.84
N GLU A 263 -19.02 -5.17 -8.56
CA GLU A 263 -18.27 -5.93 -7.57
C GLU A 263 -18.14 -7.37 -8.09
N TRP A 264 -16.92 -7.88 -8.17
CA TRP A 264 -16.60 -9.19 -8.75
C TRP A 264 -15.80 -10.03 -7.77
N LYS A 265 -15.98 -11.35 -7.83
CA LYS A 265 -15.17 -12.29 -7.04
C LYS A 265 -13.70 -12.27 -7.49
N THR A 266 -12.80 -12.43 -6.53
CA THR A 266 -11.35 -12.61 -6.74
C THR A 266 -10.86 -13.82 -5.92
N GLY A 267 -9.54 -13.99 -5.76
CA GLY A 267 -8.97 -15.02 -4.88
C GLY A 267 -9.16 -14.70 -3.39
N CYS A 268 -8.91 -15.70 -2.53
CA CYS A 268 -9.18 -15.57 -1.11
C CYS A 268 -8.28 -14.53 -0.43
N TRP A 269 -8.92 -13.65 0.36
CA TRP A 269 -8.25 -12.63 1.18
C TRP A 269 -7.36 -11.68 0.37
N PRO A 270 -7.92 -10.92 -0.59
CA PRO A 270 -7.16 -9.99 -1.41
C PRO A 270 -6.59 -8.86 -0.53
N ARG A 271 -5.30 -8.95 -0.15
CA ARG A 271 -4.65 -8.04 0.81
C ARG A 271 -4.10 -6.78 0.15
N HIS A 272 -3.84 -6.82 -1.16
CA HIS A 272 -3.38 -5.67 -1.91
C HIS A 272 -3.91 -5.67 -3.36
N LEU A 273 -4.11 -4.48 -3.91
CA LEU A 273 -4.46 -4.25 -5.31
C LEU A 273 -3.51 -3.25 -5.93
N LYS A 274 -3.19 -3.44 -7.20
CA LYS A 274 -2.37 -2.49 -7.93
C LYS A 274 -2.69 -2.47 -9.41
N GLU A 275 -2.89 -1.27 -9.92
CA GLU A 275 -2.94 -0.93 -11.34
C GLU A 275 -1.53 -0.92 -11.96
N LEU A 276 -1.43 -1.32 -13.23
CA LEU A 276 -0.24 -1.11 -14.04
C LEU A 276 -0.45 0.07 -14.99
N ALA A 277 0.29 1.15 -14.80
CA ALA A 277 0.12 2.37 -15.61
C ALA A 277 0.37 2.10 -17.09
N GLY A 278 -0.48 2.68 -17.96
CA GLY A 278 -0.43 2.46 -19.41
C GLY A 278 -0.98 1.10 -19.87
N MET A 279 -1.46 0.27 -18.94
CA MET A 279 -2.06 -1.04 -19.24
C MET A 279 -3.46 -1.15 -18.64
N PRO A 280 -4.37 -1.93 -19.24
CA PRO A 280 -5.68 -2.24 -18.65
C PRO A 280 -5.59 -3.26 -17.50
N VAL A 281 -4.41 -3.49 -16.93
CA VAL A 281 -4.14 -4.59 -15.99
C VAL A 281 -4.33 -4.14 -14.54
N LEU A 282 -5.11 -4.91 -13.80
CA LEU A 282 -5.24 -4.86 -12.35
C LEU A 282 -4.70 -6.15 -11.75
N LEU A 283 -3.79 -6.04 -10.80
CA LEU A 283 -3.25 -7.17 -10.04
C LEU A 283 -3.84 -7.21 -8.62
N ALA A 284 -4.12 -8.40 -8.11
CA ALA A 284 -4.65 -8.66 -6.78
C ALA A 284 -3.83 -9.72 -6.04
N ALA A 285 -3.22 -9.34 -4.92
CA ALA A 285 -2.47 -10.27 -4.07
C ALA A 285 -3.43 -10.96 -3.11
N CYS A 286 -3.73 -12.24 -3.37
CA CYS A 286 -4.73 -13.03 -2.65
C CYS A 286 -4.03 -13.88 -1.59
N GLN A 287 -3.91 -13.33 -0.38
CA GLN A 287 -3.01 -13.83 0.66
C GLN A 287 -3.30 -15.27 1.06
N LYS A 288 -4.58 -15.61 1.29
CA LYS A 288 -4.98 -16.94 1.74
C LYS A 288 -5.09 -17.96 0.59
N GLU A 289 -5.10 -17.47 -0.66
CA GLU A 289 -5.02 -18.30 -1.86
C GLU A 289 -3.56 -18.64 -2.25
N ASN A 290 -2.58 -17.93 -1.68
CA ASN A 290 -1.16 -18.03 -2.06
C ASN A 290 -0.90 -17.70 -3.54
N GLU A 291 -1.61 -16.71 -4.08
CA GLU A 291 -1.54 -16.35 -5.49
C GLU A 291 -1.69 -14.84 -5.71
N VAL A 292 -0.99 -14.30 -6.72
CA VAL A 292 -1.33 -13.02 -7.33
C VAL A 292 -2.18 -13.27 -8.56
N ARG A 293 -3.38 -12.68 -8.62
CA ARG A 293 -4.28 -12.73 -9.78
C ARG A 293 -4.19 -11.46 -10.60
N GLY A 294 -4.21 -11.60 -11.91
CA GLY A 294 -4.26 -10.51 -12.87
C GLY A 294 -5.59 -10.47 -13.61
N TYR A 295 -6.10 -9.26 -13.79
CA TYR A 295 -7.36 -8.98 -14.45
C TYR A 295 -7.19 -7.89 -15.51
N LEU A 296 -7.94 -7.99 -16.61
CA LEU A 296 -8.13 -6.91 -17.58
C LEU A 296 -9.38 -6.11 -17.24
N TRP A 297 -9.23 -4.79 -17.17
CA TRP A 297 -10.32 -3.83 -16.99
C TRP A 297 -10.75 -3.25 -18.34
N ASP A 298 -12.01 -3.45 -18.72
CA ASP A 298 -12.59 -2.93 -19.97
C ASP A 298 -13.35 -1.60 -19.80
N GLY A 299 -13.26 -0.97 -18.63
CA GLY A 299 -14.06 0.21 -18.26
C GLY A 299 -15.38 -0.12 -17.55
N ARG A 300 -15.79 -1.40 -17.54
CA ARG A 300 -17.04 -1.88 -16.95
C ARG A 300 -16.91 -3.19 -16.16
N ASN A 301 -16.07 -4.13 -16.57
CA ASN A 301 -15.91 -5.46 -15.99
C ASN A 301 -14.44 -5.83 -15.82
N LEU A 302 -14.17 -6.74 -14.87
CA LEU A 302 -12.89 -7.42 -14.72
C LEU A 302 -12.94 -8.78 -15.41
N LYS A 303 -11.96 -9.06 -16.26
CA LYS A 303 -11.76 -10.35 -16.92
C LYS A 303 -10.48 -11.00 -16.42
N ASP A 304 -10.54 -12.26 -16.00
CA ASP A 304 -9.36 -13.05 -15.58
C ASP A 304 -8.31 -13.10 -16.70
N ALA A 305 -7.04 -12.89 -16.36
CA ALA A 305 -5.98 -12.65 -17.33
C ALA A 305 -4.70 -13.46 -17.06
N GLY A 306 -4.23 -13.49 -15.81
CA GLY A 306 -2.99 -14.16 -15.45
C GLY A 306 -2.90 -14.47 -13.97
N ARG A 307 -1.97 -15.33 -13.59
CA ARG A 307 -1.80 -15.81 -12.22
C ARG A 307 -0.33 -16.11 -11.93
N LEU A 308 0.06 -15.97 -10.67
CA LEU A 308 1.36 -16.34 -10.16
C LEU A 308 1.22 -16.92 -8.76
N ASP A 309 1.71 -18.14 -8.55
CA ASP A 309 1.82 -18.72 -7.22
C ASP A 309 2.85 -17.93 -6.39
N LEU A 310 2.42 -17.44 -5.23
CA LEU A 310 3.25 -16.72 -4.28
C LEU A 310 2.67 -16.89 -2.88
N ALA A 311 3.39 -17.65 -2.03
CA ALA A 311 2.97 -17.95 -0.67
C ALA A 311 2.65 -16.68 0.12
N GLY A 312 1.41 -16.57 0.57
CA GLY A 312 0.95 -15.43 1.34
C GLY A 312 1.02 -14.08 0.60
N ALA A 313 0.82 -14.08 -0.72
CA ALA A 313 0.85 -12.88 -1.57
C ALA A 313 0.18 -11.67 -0.88
N SER A 314 0.92 -10.57 -0.73
CA SER A 314 0.51 -9.46 0.12
C SER A 314 0.88 -8.07 -0.40
N CYS A 315 1.86 -7.93 -1.30
CA CYS A 315 2.20 -6.65 -1.92
C CYS A 315 2.54 -6.80 -3.40
N ILE A 316 2.21 -5.76 -4.16
CA ILE A 316 2.50 -5.63 -5.60
C ILE A 316 3.08 -4.24 -5.83
N LEU A 317 4.32 -4.19 -6.32
CA LEU A 317 5.10 -2.97 -6.53
C LEU A 317 5.58 -2.90 -7.99
N PRO A 318 4.90 -2.14 -8.85
CA PRO A 318 5.33 -1.87 -10.21
C PRO A 318 6.64 -1.08 -10.19
N LEU A 319 7.62 -1.55 -10.97
CA LEU A 319 8.93 -0.95 -11.10
C LEU A 319 8.96 -0.14 -12.40
N TYR A 320 8.27 0.99 -12.41
CA TYR A 320 8.34 1.91 -13.56
C TYR A 320 9.78 2.36 -13.76
N VAL A 321 10.31 2.31 -14.97
CA VAL A 321 11.55 3.03 -15.24
C VAL A 321 11.23 4.49 -14.93
N ALA A 322 11.97 5.10 -14.00
CA ALA A 322 11.83 6.52 -13.78
C ALA A 322 12.29 7.15 -15.08
N ASP A 323 11.35 7.52 -15.94
CA ASP A 323 11.57 8.72 -16.74
C ASP A 323 11.90 9.80 -15.72
N SER A 324 13.14 10.25 -15.83
CA SER A 324 13.71 11.39 -15.14
C SER A 324 12.67 12.45 -14.78
N TYR A 325 12.33 12.56 -13.50
CA TYR A 325 11.80 13.77 -12.88
C TYR A 325 12.74 14.03 -11.69
N GLY A 326 13.62 15.02 -11.68
CA GLY A 326 13.47 16.34 -12.30
C GLY A 326 12.52 17.19 -11.45
N PHE A 327 12.90 17.41 -10.19
CA PHE A 327 12.52 18.59 -9.43
C PHE A 327 13.79 19.39 -9.16
#